data_AF-A0A564ZLT8-F1
#
_entry.id   AF-A0A564ZLT8-F1
#
_cell.length_a   1.000
_cell.length_b   1.000
_cell.length_c   1.000
_cell.angle_alpha   90.00
_cell.angle_beta   90.00
_cell.angle_gamma   90.00
#
_symmetry.space_group_name_H-M   'P 1'
#
loop_
_entity.id
_entity.type
_entity.pdbx_description
1 polymer ?
#
loop_
_entity_poly.entity_id
_entity_poly.type
_entity_poly.pdbx_seq_one_letter_code
_entity_poly.pdbx_strand_id
1 'polypeptide(L)'
;MVASNHHGSRHEHTLVEELAAVRKILGRLETKLLESDADHVPKEDDRELRHALQRIGDDRLTRLTLDYAVCVRGLTGPMVSRAWQGELAEEAEEAHRLVLDRLQRLERLTRSPVGRLWLWLQARLRRAFRRSSHSQRLPVPEENGNRGQLR
;
A
#
# COMPACT_ATOMS: atom_id res chain seq x y z
N MET A 1 -38.31 -15.68 1.81
CA MET A 1 -36.99 -15.31 2.38
C MET A 1 -36.15 -14.69 1.28
N VAL A 2 -35.97 -13.36 1.29
CA VAL A 2 -35.09 -12.67 0.34
C VAL A 2 -34.14 -11.82 1.18
N ALA A 3 -32.92 -12.32 1.39
CA ALA A 3 -31.85 -11.57 2.03
C ALA A 3 -31.26 -10.63 0.98
N SER A 4 -31.79 -9.40 0.93
CA SER A 4 -31.27 -8.36 0.05
C SER A 4 -29.87 -7.95 0.49
N ASN A 5 -28.93 -8.12 -0.44
CA ASN A 5 -27.53 -7.74 -0.38
C ASN A 5 -27.32 -6.30 0.15
N HIS A 6 -26.99 -6.15 1.43
CA HIS A 6 -26.55 -4.88 2.04
C HIS A 6 -25.03 -4.76 2.18
N HIS A 7 -24.25 -5.63 1.52
CA HIS A 7 -22.78 -5.62 1.62
C HIS A 7 -22.05 -4.66 0.67
N GLY A 8 -22.76 -3.96 -0.21
CA GLY A 8 -22.16 -2.99 -1.13
C GLY A 8 -21.73 -1.68 -0.47
N SER A 9 -22.57 -1.12 0.42
CA SER A 9 -22.35 0.23 0.96
C SER A 9 -21.17 0.32 1.94
N ARG A 10 -20.98 -0.70 2.78
CA ARG A 10 -19.85 -0.73 3.74
C ARG A 10 -18.50 -0.77 3.03
N HIS A 11 -18.39 -1.54 1.95
CA HIS A 11 -17.12 -1.69 1.23
C HIS A 11 -16.73 -0.40 0.50
N GLU A 12 -17.71 0.32 -0.02
CA GLU A 12 -17.54 1.59 -0.71
C GLU A 12 -17.09 2.70 0.25
N HIS A 13 -17.70 2.81 1.43
CA HIS A 13 -17.27 3.76 2.47
C HIS A 13 -15.83 3.52 2.88
N THR A 14 -15.44 2.25 3.10
CA THR A 14 -14.04 1.93 3.42
C THR A 14 -13.07 2.34 2.31
N LEU A 15 -13.39 2.19 1.03
CA LEU A 15 -12.43 2.51 -0.03
C LEU A 15 -12.12 4.01 -0.11
N VAL A 16 -13.12 4.86 0.10
CA VAL A 16 -12.95 6.32 0.14
C VAL A 16 -12.09 6.74 1.34
N GLU A 17 -12.33 6.14 2.51
CA GLU A 17 -11.54 6.37 3.73
C GLU A 17 -10.07 5.98 3.54
N GLU A 18 -9.80 4.81 2.94
CA GLU A 18 -8.42 4.35 2.70
C GLU A 18 -7.70 5.22 1.66
N LEU A 19 -8.39 5.70 0.60
CA LEU A 19 -7.81 6.66 -0.35
C LEU A 19 -7.45 7.99 0.33
N ALA A 20 -8.32 8.48 1.23
CA ALA A 20 -8.05 9.69 2.02
C ALA A 20 -6.87 9.48 2.99
N ALA A 21 -6.75 8.30 3.60
CA ALA A 21 -5.61 7.95 4.46
C ALA A 21 -4.30 7.96 3.68
N VAL A 22 -4.25 7.34 2.49
CA VAL A 22 -3.05 7.38 1.63
C VAL A 22 -2.69 8.82 1.28
N ARG A 23 -3.67 9.64 0.89
CA ARG A 23 -3.44 11.06 0.55
C ARG A 23 -2.90 11.86 1.73
N LYS A 24 -3.43 11.64 2.93
CA LYS A 24 -2.97 12.27 4.16
C LYS A 24 -1.51 11.91 4.46
N ILE A 25 -1.15 10.62 4.32
CA ILE A 25 0.22 10.16 4.59
C ILE A 25 1.20 10.69 3.54
N LEU A 26 0.80 10.75 2.25
CA LEU A 26 1.61 11.37 1.20
C LEU A 26 1.85 12.85 1.45
N GLY A 27 0.84 13.60 1.88
CA GLY A 27 0.99 15.01 2.25
C GLY A 27 2.00 15.20 3.38
N ARG A 28 2.01 14.31 4.38
CA ARG A 28 3.02 14.32 5.46
C ARG A 28 4.43 14.03 4.94
N LEU A 29 4.58 13.09 4.00
CA LEU A 29 5.88 12.80 3.38
C LEU A 29 6.41 13.99 2.56
N GLU A 30 5.52 14.68 1.86
CA GLU A 30 5.84 15.89 1.10
C GLU A 30 6.26 17.05 2.01
N THR A 31 5.55 17.29 3.13
CA THR A 31 5.95 18.29 4.12
C THR A 31 7.35 18.00 4.69
N LYS A 32 7.69 16.72 4.93
CA LYS A 32 9.00 16.33 5.45
C LYS A 32 10.14 16.53 4.46
N LEU A 33 9.87 16.34 3.17
CA LEU A 33 10.81 16.69 2.10
C LEU A 33 11.17 18.18 2.12
N LEU A 34 10.21 19.04 2.45
CA LEU A 34 10.40 20.49 2.50
C LEU A 34 11.09 20.95 3.80
N GLU A 35 10.81 20.30 4.92
CA GLU A 35 11.34 20.70 6.24
C GLU A 35 12.71 20.09 6.56
N SER A 36 13.20 19.13 5.75
CA SER A 36 14.49 18.43 5.96
C SER A 36 14.66 17.88 7.39
N ASP A 37 13.56 17.52 8.03
CA ASP A 37 13.53 16.99 9.39
C ASP A 37 13.83 15.47 9.36
N ALA A 38 15.09 15.13 9.60
CA ALA A 38 15.60 13.75 9.52
C ALA A 38 15.13 12.86 10.70
N ASP A 39 14.59 13.45 11.77
CA ASP A 39 14.34 12.75 13.03
C ASP A 39 12.98 12.02 13.07
N HIS A 40 12.12 12.20 12.06
CA HIS A 40 10.75 11.67 12.09
C HIS A 40 10.25 11.02 10.78
N VAL A 41 10.89 9.92 10.37
CA VAL A 41 10.24 8.93 9.48
C VAL A 41 9.52 7.92 10.37
N PRO A 42 8.21 8.07 10.65
CA PRO A 42 7.56 7.25 11.65
C PRO A 42 7.26 5.93 10.97
N LYS A 43 7.89 4.88 11.49
CA LYS A 43 7.57 3.48 11.17
C LYS A 43 6.06 3.19 11.25
N GLU A 44 5.34 4.02 12.00
CA GLU A 44 3.88 4.01 12.17
C GLU A 44 3.13 4.49 10.91
N ASP A 45 3.51 5.64 10.32
CA ASP A 45 2.94 6.12 9.04
C ASP A 45 3.18 5.07 7.92
N ASP A 46 4.31 4.37 7.98
CA ASP A 46 4.69 3.30 7.05
C ASP A 46 3.77 2.08 7.14
N ARG A 47 3.39 1.71 8.37
CA ARG A 47 2.46 0.61 8.64
C ARG A 47 1.05 0.97 8.24
N GLU A 48 0.61 2.19 8.57
CA GLU A 48 -0.68 2.73 8.17
C GLU A 48 -0.80 2.80 6.64
N LEU A 49 0.25 3.29 5.96
CA LEU A 49 0.32 3.39 4.50
C LEU A 49 0.21 2.02 3.84
N ARG A 50 1.01 1.04 4.30
CA ARG A 50 0.94 -0.34 3.79
C ARG A 50 -0.43 -0.96 4.03
N HIS A 51 -1.02 -0.73 5.19
CA HIS A 51 -2.36 -1.25 5.50
C HIS A 51 -3.43 -0.64 4.59
N ALA A 52 -3.38 0.68 4.36
CA ALA A 52 -4.30 1.37 3.48
C ALA A 52 -4.16 0.92 2.02
N LEU A 53 -2.93 0.85 1.51
CA LEU A 53 -2.63 0.32 0.18
C LEU A 53 -3.10 -1.13 0.00
N GLN A 54 -2.90 -1.97 1.02
CA GLN A 54 -3.36 -3.37 0.99
C GLN A 54 -4.88 -3.47 0.95
N ARG A 55 -5.59 -2.59 1.67
CA ARG A 55 -7.06 -2.54 1.66
C ARG A 55 -7.64 -2.03 0.35
N ILE A 56 -7.01 -1.03 -0.28
CA ILE A 56 -7.32 -0.61 -1.65
C ILE A 56 -7.04 -1.77 -2.63
N GLY A 57 -5.92 -2.46 -2.39
CA GLY A 57 -5.48 -3.63 -3.15
C GLY A 57 -5.06 -3.32 -4.58
N ASP A 58 -4.83 -2.06 -4.93
CA ASP A 58 -4.38 -1.65 -6.26
C ASP A 58 -2.86 -1.84 -6.35
N ASP A 59 -2.42 -2.89 -7.05
CA ASP A 59 -1.00 -3.25 -7.12
C ASP A 59 -0.15 -2.15 -7.76
N ARG A 60 -0.73 -1.41 -8.73
CA ARG A 60 -0.05 -0.29 -9.38
C ARG A 60 0.15 0.89 -8.43
N LEU A 61 -0.90 1.31 -7.72
CA LEU A 61 -0.80 2.34 -6.69
C LEU A 61 0.20 1.93 -5.61
N THR A 62 0.14 0.67 -5.17
CA THR A 62 1.03 0.13 -4.15
C THR A 62 2.49 0.26 -4.59
N ARG A 63 2.81 -0.19 -5.81
CA ARG A 63 4.16 -0.09 -6.36
C ARG A 63 4.64 1.36 -6.44
N LEU A 64 3.87 2.23 -7.08
CA LEU A 64 4.21 3.65 -7.22
C LEU A 64 4.43 4.34 -5.88
N THR A 65 3.60 4.02 -4.88
CA THR A 65 3.70 4.62 -3.55
C THR A 65 4.93 4.13 -2.79
N LEU A 66 5.30 2.85 -2.95
CA LEU A 66 6.52 2.30 -2.36
C LEU A 66 7.77 2.87 -3.04
N ASP A 67 7.77 2.99 -4.37
CA ASP A 67 8.85 3.59 -5.15
C ASP A 67 9.09 5.05 -4.68
N TYR A 68 8.02 5.85 -4.60
CA TYR A 68 8.09 7.21 -4.05
C TYR A 68 8.65 7.24 -2.62
N ALA A 69 8.16 6.39 -1.72
CA ALA A 69 8.64 6.34 -0.34
C ALA A 69 10.12 5.95 -0.22
N VAL A 70 10.63 5.11 -1.12
CA VAL A 70 12.06 4.77 -1.20
C VAL A 70 12.87 6.00 -1.62
N CYS A 71 12.44 6.72 -2.66
CA CYS A 71 13.12 7.94 -3.11
C CYS A 71 13.15 9.01 -2.02
N VAL A 72 12.02 9.25 -1.33
CA VAL A 72 11.93 10.20 -0.19
C VAL A 72 12.94 9.84 0.90
N ARG A 73 13.00 8.56 1.30
CA ARG A 73 13.96 8.12 2.33
C ARG A 73 15.40 8.29 1.89
N GLY A 74 15.68 8.01 0.62
CA GLY A 74 16.96 8.29 0.00
C GLY A 74 17.34 9.75 0.20
N LEU A 75 16.47 10.67 -0.24
CA LEU A 75 16.69 12.13 -0.13
C LEU A 75 16.89 12.62 1.31
N THR A 76 16.18 12.05 2.28
CA THR A 76 16.31 12.39 3.71
C THR A 76 17.47 11.67 4.41
N GLY A 77 18.19 10.79 3.72
CA GLY A 77 19.24 9.96 4.30
C GLY A 77 20.57 10.72 4.51
N PRO A 78 21.34 10.42 5.57
CA PRO A 78 22.54 11.18 5.94
C PRO A 78 23.74 11.04 4.99
N MET A 79 23.67 10.19 3.95
CA MET A 79 24.82 9.81 3.11
C MET A 79 24.62 10.03 1.60
N VAL A 80 23.63 10.81 1.16
CA VAL A 80 23.45 11.03 -0.28
C VAL A 80 24.41 12.10 -0.79
N SER A 81 25.29 11.72 -1.73
CA SER A 81 26.14 12.67 -2.43
C SER A 81 25.30 13.68 -3.23
N ARG A 82 25.79 14.92 -3.41
CA ARG A 82 25.05 15.97 -4.15
C ARG A 82 24.60 15.54 -5.56
N ALA A 83 25.40 14.74 -6.26
CA ALA A 83 25.06 14.23 -7.58
C ALA A 83 23.85 13.27 -7.52
N TRP A 84 23.86 12.36 -6.53
CA TRP A 84 22.75 11.43 -6.30
C TRP A 84 21.50 12.11 -5.75
N GLN A 85 21.63 13.23 -5.03
CA GLN A 85 20.47 14.00 -4.56
C GLN A 85 19.64 14.56 -5.72
N GLY A 86 20.30 15.03 -6.79
CA GLY A 86 19.61 15.54 -7.99
C GLY A 86 18.81 14.45 -8.69
N GLU A 87 19.45 13.32 -8.98
CA GLU A 87 18.80 12.18 -9.64
C GLU A 87 17.65 11.60 -8.81
N LEU A 88 17.85 11.42 -7.49
CA LEU A 88 16.79 10.96 -6.58
C LEU A 88 15.63 11.96 -6.45
N ALA A 89 15.89 13.25 -6.58
CA ALA A 89 14.85 14.28 -6.51
C ALA A 89 13.96 14.26 -7.76
N GLU A 90 14.56 14.12 -8.94
CA GLU A 90 13.82 13.95 -10.20
C GLU A 90 12.97 12.67 -10.17
N GLU A 91 13.55 11.56 -9.72
CA GLU A 91 12.83 10.29 -9.61
C GLU A 91 11.72 10.33 -8.55
N ALA A 92 11.95 11.00 -7.41
CA ALA A 92 10.92 11.23 -6.40
C ALA A 92 9.77 12.07 -6.95
N GLU A 93 10.05 13.12 -7.71
CA GLU A 93 9.02 13.98 -8.30
C GLU A 93 8.19 13.23 -9.34
N GLU A 94 8.83 12.45 -10.21
CA GLU A 94 8.12 11.62 -11.19
C GLU A 94 7.26 10.56 -10.51
N ALA A 95 7.80 9.84 -9.53
CA ALA A 95 7.05 8.87 -8.75
C ALA A 95 5.85 9.52 -8.04
N HIS A 96 6.05 10.71 -7.46
CA HIS A 96 4.98 11.48 -6.80
C HIS A 96 3.84 11.83 -7.78
N ARG A 97 4.18 12.36 -8.97
CA ARG A 97 3.19 12.69 -10.01
C ARG A 97 2.38 11.46 -10.42
N LEU A 98 3.03 10.31 -10.60
CA LEU A 98 2.37 9.05 -10.97
C LEU A 98 1.45 8.53 -9.86
N VAL A 99 1.87 8.65 -8.59
CA VAL A 99 1.04 8.30 -7.43
C VAL A 99 -0.21 9.18 -7.40
N LEU A 100 -0.05 10.50 -7.54
CA LEU A 100 -1.18 11.45 -7.51
C LEU A 100 -2.16 11.22 -8.66
N ASP A 101 -1.68 11.03 -9.89
CA ASP A 101 -2.54 10.72 -11.04
C ASP A 101 -3.32 9.41 -10.79
N ARG A 102 -2.66 8.38 -10.26
CA ARG A 102 -3.33 7.11 -9.96
C ARG A 102 -4.39 7.28 -8.87
N LEU A 103 -4.09 8.00 -7.79
CA LEU A 103 -5.03 8.30 -6.71
C LEU A 103 -6.24 9.07 -7.23
N GLN A 104 -6.03 10.14 -8.00
CA GLN A 104 -7.12 10.93 -8.58
C GLN A 104 -8.02 10.09 -9.48
N ARG A 105 -7.44 9.18 -10.29
CA ARG A 105 -8.23 8.26 -11.12
C ARG A 105 -9.09 7.34 -10.26
N LEU A 106 -8.54 6.79 -9.18
CA LEU A 106 -9.29 5.94 -8.26
C LEU A 106 -10.40 6.73 -7.54
N GLU A 107 -10.11 7.94 -7.07
CA GLU A 107 -11.11 8.84 -6.49
C GLU A 107 -12.25 9.13 -7.48
N ARG A 108 -11.95 9.45 -8.74
CA ARG A 108 -12.97 9.67 -9.78
C ARG A 108 -13.82 8.42 -10.01
N LEU A 109 -13.20 7.24 -10.02
CA LEU A 109 -13.93 5.98 -10.15
C LEU A 109 -14.87 5.72 -8.96
N THR A 110 -14.48 6.09 -7.74
CA THR A 110 -15.37 5.97 -6.57
C THR A 110 -16.58 6.91 -6.63
N ARG A 111 -16.50 8.04 -7.35
CA ARG A 111 -17.61 8.98 -7.51
C ARG A 111 -18.66 8.53 -8.52
N SER A 112 -18.31 7.65 -9.45
CA SER A 112 -19.20 7.15 -10.51
C SER A 112 -19.81 5.78 -10.15
N PRO A 113 -21.11 5.53 -10.37
CA PRO A 113 -21.71 4.21 -10.14
C PRO A 113 -21.07 3.11 -11.00
N VAL A 114 -20.71 3.43 -12.25
CA VAL A 114 -20.01 2.49 -13.15
C VAL A 114 -18.58 2.22 -12.66
N GLY A 115 -17.88 3.27 -12.22
CA GLY A 115 -16.53 3.15 -11.66
C GLY A 115 -16.50 2.31 -10.39
N ARG A 116 -17.49 2.46 -9.52
CA ARG A 116 -17.65 1.65 -8.31
C ARG A 116 -17.89 0.17 -8.63
N LEU A 117 -18.77 -0.11 -9.59
CA LEU A 117 -19.01 -1.48 -10.04
C LEU A 117 -17.72 -2.12 -10.60
N TRP A 118 -16.96 -1.35 -11.40
CA TRP A 118 -15.68 -1.80 -11.93
C TRP A 118 -14.66 -2.14 -10.83
N LEU A 119 -14.50 -1.26 -9.85
CA LEU A 119 -13.60 -1.48 -8.71
C LEU A 119 -14.01 -2.71 -7.89
N TRP A 120 -15.31 -2.90 -7.70
CA TRP A 120 -15.85 -4.07 -7.01
C TRP A 120 -15.61 -5.37 -7.78
N LEU A 121 -15.80 -5.36 -9.10
CA LEU A 121 -15.51 -6.51 -9.97
C LEU A 121 -14.02 -6.85 -9.92
N GLN A 122 -13.14 -5.86 -10.02
CA GLN A 122 -11.70 -6.06 -9.87
C GLN A 122 -11.34 -6.68 -8.51
N ALA A 123 -11.93 -6.18 -7.43
CA ALA A 123 -11.71 -6.73 -6.09
C ALA A 123 -12.19 -8.20 -5.99
N ARG A 124 -13.32 -8.54 -6.62
CA ARG A 124 -13.83 -9.92 -6.67
C ARG A 124 -12.95 -10.85 -7.50
N LEU A 125 -12.52 -10.41 -8.68
CA LEU A 125 -11.60 -11.17 -9.53
C LEU A 125 -10.29 -11.42 -8.78
N ARG A 126 -9.70 -10.40 -8.15
CA ARG A 126 -8.50 -10.56 -7.31
C ARG A 126 -8.69 -11.58 -6.20
N ARG A 127 -9.84 -11.59 -5.50
CA ARG A 127 -10.14 -12.61 -4.48
C ARG A 127 -10.24 -14.01 -5.06
N ALA A 128 -10.83 -14.17 -6.25
CA ALA A 128 -10.92 -15.46 -6.92
C ALA A 128 -9.52 -16.00 -7.29
N PHE A 129 -8.66 -15.16 -7.84
CA PHE A 129 -7.29 -15.55 -8.22
C PHE A 129 -6.33 -15.68 -7.04
N ARG A 130 -6.50 -14.92 -5.94
CA ARG A 130 -5.70 -15.12 -4.71
C ARG A 130 -6.05 -16.42 -4.00
N ARG A 131 -7.25 -16.96 -4.21
CA ARG A 131 -7.70 -18.20 -3.56
C ARG A 131 -7.10 -19.46 -4.21
N SER A 132 -6.65 -19.38 -5.46
CA SER A 132 -5.99 -20.51 -6.14
C SER A 132 -4.51 -20.68 -5.76
N SER A 133 -3.91 -19.70 -5.09
CA SER A 133 -2.50 -19.74 -4.66
C SER A 133 -2.31 -20.25 -3.22
N HIS A 134 -3.31 -20.92 -2.62
CA HIS A 134 -3.09 -21.61 -1.35
C HIS A 134 -2.30 -22.89 -1.61
N SER A 135 -0.99 -22.71 -1.77
CA SER A 135 0.00 -23.77 -1.84
C SER A 135 -0.27 -24.77 -0.73
N GLN A 136 -0.50 -26.02 -1.12
CA GLN A 136 -0.44 -27.18 -0.25
C GLN A 136 0.84 -27.07 0.58
N ARG A 137 0.70 -26.74 1.88
CA ARG A 137 1.79 -26.92 2.83
C ARG A 137 2.06 -28.41 2.89
N LEU A 138 3.16 -28.84 2.26
CA LEU A 138 3.74 -30.14 2.50
C LEU A 138 4.02 -30.26 4.01
N PRO A 139 3.60 -31.34 4.68
CA PRO A 139 3.96 -31.55 6.08
C PRO A 139 5.48 -31.76 6.17
N VAL A 140 6.14 -30.87 6.92
CA VAL A 140 7.53 -31.05 7.34
C VAL A 140 7.55 -32.28 8.26
N PRO A 141 8.39 -33.31 8.00
CA PRO A 141 8.50 -34.44 8.92
C PRO A 141 9.17 -33.95 10.21
N GLU A 142 8.50 -34.20 11.34
CA GLU A 142 9.05 -33.96 12.67
C GLU A 142 10.34 -34.75 12.85
N GLU A 143 11.45 -34.02 12.99
CA GLU A 143 12.72 -34.57 13.40
C GLU A 143 12.61 -34.87 14.91
N ASN A 144 12.37 -36.15 15.22
CA ASN A 144 12.34 -36.69 16.59
C ASN A 144 13.68 -36.43 17.29
N GLY A 145 13.76 -35.31 18.01
CA GLY A 145 14.83 -35.02 18.95
C GLY A 145 14.71 -35.88 20.20
N ASN A 146 15.39 -37.03 20.20
CA ASN A 146 15.70 -37.81 21.40
C ASN A 146 16.51 -36.93 22.38
N ARG A 147 15.84 -36.30 23.35
CA ARG A 147 16.50 -35.72 24.52
C ARG A 147 16.56 -36.77 25.62
N GLY A 148 17.80 -37.14 25.96
CA GLY A 148 18.14 -38.03 27.05
C GLY A 148 17.50 -37.60 28.37
N GLN A 149 16.92 -38.59 29.05
CA GLN A 149 16.60 -38.52 30.46
C GLN A 149 17.90 -38.47 31.27
N LEU A 150 18.10 -37.34 31.95
CA LEU A 150 18.90 -37.28 33.17
C LEU A 150 17.92 -37.39 34.34
N ARG A 151 17.79 -38.60 34.89
CA ARG A 151 17.86 -38.92 36.32
C ARG A 151 17.52 -40.39 36.56
#